data_AF-A0A1W9RDN3-F1
#
_entry.id   AF-A0A1W9RDN3-F1
#
_cell.length_a   1.000
_cell.length_b   1.000
_cell.length_c   1.000
_cell.angle_alpha   90.00
_cell.angle_beta   90.00
_cell.angle_gamma   90.00
#
_symmetry.space_group_name_H-M   'P 1'
#
loop_
_entity.id
_entity.type
_entity.pdbx_description
1 polymer ?
#
loop_
_entity_poly.entity_id
_entity_poly.type
_entity_poly.pdbx_seq_one_letter_code
_entity_poly.pdbx_strand_id
1 'polypeptide(L)'
;MKKRVRVFYSGRVQGVGFRFTAERIALEMGDVYGWVRNLPDGRVEVVAEGEEERLNEFLRRIREGLMKRYIKREDVIWENYKQEFDDFEIRFY
;
A
#
# COMPACT_ATOMS: atom_id res chain seq x y z
N MET A 1 15.63 0.22 -8.84
CA MET A 1 16.37 1.05 -7.84
C MET A 1 15.49 1.22 -6.61
N LYS A 2 16.05 1.18 -5.39
CA LYS A 2 15.23 1.26 -4.18
C LYS A 2 14.56 2.63 -4.01
N LYS A 3 13.28 2.60 -3.68
CA LYS A 3 12.42 3.78 -3.44
C LYS A 3 11.52 3.55 -2.24
N ARG A 4 10.90 4.64 -1.80
CA ARG A 4 9.71 4.61 -0.94
C ARG A 4 8.55 5.15 -1.74
N VAL A 5 7.37 4.60 -1.54
CA VAL A 5 6.11 5.12 -2.09
C VAL A 5 5.11 5.28 -0.97
N ARG A 6 4.40 6.40 -0.99
CA ARG A 6 3.24 6.66 -0.14
C ARG A 6 2.03 6.82 -1.03
N VAL A 7 0.98 6.07 -0.73
CA VAL A 7 -0.25 6.10 -1.52
C VAL A 7 -1.45 6.34 -0.62
N PHE A 8 -2.28 7.29 -1.02
CA PHE A 8 -3.59 7.50 -0.42
C PHE A 8 -4.67 6.98 -1.35
N TYR A 9 -5.40 5.97 -0.89
CA TYR A 9 -6.58 5.44 -1.57
C TYR A 9 -7.84 6.06 -1.00
N SER A 10 -8.74 6.50 -1.89
CA SER A 10 -10.04 7.06 -1.53
C SER A 10 -11.18 6.38 -2.30
N GLY A 11 -12.37 6.35 -1.72
CA GLY A 11 -13.52 5.58 -2.21
C GLY A 11 -14.21 4.81 -1.08
N ARG A 12 -14.78 3.64 -1.38
CA ARG A 12 -15.33 2.72 -0.36
C ARG A 12 -14.23 1.77 0.14
N VAL A 13 -13.13 2.35 0.63
CA VAL A 13 -11.88 1.62 0.92
C VAL A 13 -11.75 1.13 2.37
N GLN A 14 -12.63 1.57 3.27
CA GLN A 14 -12.70 1.08 4.66
C GLN A 14 -13.85 0.07 4.84
N GLY A 15 -13.68 -0.88 5.75
CA GLY A 15 -14.69 -1.94 6.01
C GLY A 15 -14.78 -3.01 4.91
N VAL A 16 -13.82 -3.05 3.98
CA VAL A 16 -13.82 -3.98 2.82
C VAL A 16 -12.63 -4.94 2.79
N GLY A 17 -11.85 -5.01 3.88
CA GLY A 17 -10.65 -5.86 3.95
C GLY A 17 -9.43 -5.29 3.21
N PHE A 18 -9.38 -3.98 2.95
CA PHE A 18 -8.28 -3.34 2.21
C PHE A 18 -6.93 -3.56 2.88
N ARG A 19 -6.82 -3.26 4.18
CA ARG A 19 -5.58 -3.41 4.97
C ARG A 19 -5.03 -4.85 4.86
N PHE A 20 -5.88 -5.83 5.13
CA PHE A 20 -5.54 -7.25 5.00
C PHE A 20 -5.13 -7.64 3.57
N THR A 21 -5.82 -7.11 2.56
CA THR A 21 -5.48 -7.40 1.16
C THR A 21 -4.11 -6.82 0.78
N ALA A 22 -3.80 -5.60 1.21
CA ALA A 22 -2.51 -4.96 0.94
C ALA A 22 -1.37 -5.71 1.64
N GLU A 23 -1.52 -6.03 2.92
CA GLU A 23 -0.55 -6.83 3.69
C GLU A 23 -0.29 -8.18 3.01
N ARG A 24 -1.36 -8.95 2.71
CA ARG A 24 -1.23 -10.24 2.01
C ARG A 24 -0.48 -10.11 0.68
N ILE A 25 -0.77 -9.09 -0.13
CA ILE A 25 -0.08 -8.89 -1.42
C ILE A 25 1.42 -8.63 -1.20
N ALA A 26 1.78 -7.79 -0.23
CA ALA A 26 3.18 -7.49 0.08
C ALA A 26 3.92 -8.74 0.54
N LEU A 27 3.34 -9.50 1.48
CA LEU A 27 3.91 -10.76 1.98
C LEU A 27 4.05 -11.82 0.89
N GLU A 28 3.07 -11.95 -0.01
CA GLU A 28 3.13 -12.90 -1.13
C GLU A 28 4.21 -12.55 -2.18
N MET A 29 4.49 -11.26 -2.39
CA MET A 29 5.51 -10.85 -3.37
C MET A 29 6.93 -11.05 -2.84
N GLY A 30 7.11 -10.89 -1.54
CA GLY A 30 8.42 -10.67 -0.94
C GLY A 30 9.03 -9.32 -1.37
N ASP A 31 10.01 -8.85 -0.61
CA ASP A 31 10.80 -7.65 -0.92
C ASP A 31 9.99 -6.34 -1.04
N VAL A 32 8.83 -6.28 -0.38
CA VAL A 32 8.01 -5.07 -0.21
C VAL A 32 7.76 -4.88 1.29
N TYR A 33 8.33 -3.83 1.86
CA TYR A 33 8.30 -3.57 3.30
C TYR A 33 7.54 -2.27 3.59
N GLY A 34 6.87 -2.15 4.72
CA GLY A 34 6.12 -0.95 5.06
C GLY A 34 4.87 -1.23 5.87
N TRP A 35 3.80 -0.50 5.58
CA TRP A 35 2.57 -0.65 6.32
C TRP A 35 1.35 -0.10 5.59
N VAL A 36 0.18 -0.48 6.10
CA VAL A 36 -1.11 0.05 5.65
C VAL A 36 -1.99 0.43 6.84
N ARG A 37 -2.68 1.58 6.77
CA ARG A 37 -3.60 2.03 7.83
C ARG A 37 -4.82 2.75 7.29
N ASN A 38 -5.88 2.76 8.09
CA ASN A 38 -7.05 3.60 7.84
C ASN A 38 -6.80 4.99 8.42
N LEU A 39 -7.18 6.03 7.69
CA LEU A 39 -7.15 7.40 8.16
C LEU A 39 -8.52 7.85 8.69
N PRO A 40 -8.57 8.80 9.65
CA PRO A 40 -9.83 9.34 10.18
C PRO A 40 -10.71 10.02 9.12
N ASP A 41 -10.11 10.52 8.04
CA ASP A 41 -10.82 11.16 6.93
C ASP A 41 -11.45 10.16 5.93
N GLY A 42 -11.39 8.86 6.24
CA GLY A 42 -11.98 7.80 5.42
C GLY A 42 -11.04 7.22 4.37
N ARG A 43 -9.83 7.74 4.19
CA ARG A 43 -8.83 7.18 3.26
C ARG A 43 -8.13 5.96 3.85
N VAL A 44 -7.43 5.23 2.98
CA VAL A 44 -6.39 4.26 3.38
C VAL A 44 -5.05 4.83 2.95
N GLU A 45 -4.09 4.85 3.87
CA GLU A 45 -2.70 5.22 3.60
C GLU A 45 -1.85 3.95 3.56
N VAL A 46 -1.06 3.80 2.50
CA VAL A 46 -0.05 2.76 2.34
C VAL A 46 1.31 3.45 2.25
N VAL A 47 2.28 2.97 3.02
CA VAL A 47 3.69 3.28 2.83
C VAL A 47 4.39 1.98 2.49
N ALA A 48 5.19 1.98 1.42
CA ALA A 48 5.95 0.82 1.00
C ALA A 48 7.35 1.20 0.55
N GLU A 49 8.34 0.36 0.83
CA GLU A 49 9.74 0.49 0.46
C GLU A 49 10.22 -0.80 -0.22
N GLY A 50 11.07 -0.66 -1.23
CA GLY A 50 11.55 -1.78 -2.04
C GLY A 50 12.13 -1.31 -3.37
N GLU A 51 12.47 -2.25 -4.25
CA GLU A 51 12.81 -1.92 -5.64
C GLU A 51 11.60 -1.27 -6.34
N GLU A 52 11.83 -0.18 -7.06
CA GLU A 52 10.77 0.57 -7.76
C GLU A 52 9.89 -0.32 -8.64
N GLU A 53 10.47 -1.31 -9.32
CA GLU A 53 9.76 -2.29 -10.13
C GLU A 53 8.81 -3.16 -9.29
N ARG A 54 9.27 -3.58 -8.10
CA ARG A 54 8.45 -4.35 -7.14
C ARG A 54 7.34 -3.49 -6.55
N LEU A 55 7.62 -2.22 -6.24
CA LEU A 55 6.61 -1.29 -5.73
C LEU A 55 5.54 -1.01 -6.78
N ASN A 56 5.91 -0.81 -8.05
CA ASN A 56 4.95 -0.65 -9.13
C ASN A 56 4.05 -1.88 -9.30
N GLU A 57 4.63 -3.09 -9.24
CA GLU A 57 3.86 -4.33 -9.28
C GLU A 57 2.90 -4.47 -8.09
N PHE A 58 3.36 -4.12 -6.88
CA PHE A 58 2.54 -4.11 -5.67
C PHE A 58 1.33 -3.18 -5.82
N LEU A 59 1.53 -1.94 -6.26
CA LEU A 59 0.46 -0.98 -6.51
C LEU A 59 -0.49 -1.44 -7.62
N ARG A 60 0.03 -2.10 -8.67
CA ARG A 60 -0.78 -2.69 -9.73
C ARG A 60 -1.67 -3.82 -9.20
N ARG A 61 -1.14 -4.74 -8.40
CA ARG A 61 -1.92 -5.84 -7.79
C ARG A 61 -3.05 -5.32 -6.89
N ILE A 62 -2.82 -4.22 -6.16
CA ILE A 62 -3.89 -3.57 -5.38
C ILE A 62 -4.97 -3.01 -6.30
N ARG A 63 -4.57 -2.23 -7.32
CA ARG A 63 -5.47 -1.52 -8.23
C ARG A 63 -6.29 -2.44 -9.14
N GLU A 64 -5.70 -3.54 -9.57
CA GLU A 64 -6.34 -4.49 -10.51
C GLU A 64 -7.01 -5.67 -9.80
N GLY A 65 -6.69 -5.90 -8.52
CA GLY A 65 -7.21 -7.01 -7.73
C GLY A 65 -8.57 -6.76 -7.10
N LEU A 66 -8.82 -7.41 -5.96
CA LEU A 66 -10.10 -7.38 -5.24
C LEU A 66 -10.54 -5.96 -4.85
N MET A 67 -9.60 -5.03 -4.70
CA MET A 67 -9.87 -3.66 -4.27
C MET A 67 -10.31 -2.72 -5.39
N LYS A 68 -10.16 -3.13 -6.67
CA LYS A 68 -10.45 -2.28 -7.84
C LYS A 68 -11.80 -1.57 -7.77
N ARG A 69 -12.86 -2.30 -7.41
CA ARG A 69 -14.24 -1.77 -7.36
C ARG A 69 -14.48 -0.75 -6.25
N TYR A 70 -13.59 -0.69 -5.26
CA TYR A 70 -13.71 0.16 -4.08
C TYR A 70 -12.88 1.44 -4.17
N ILE A 71 -11.83 1.43 -5.00
CA ILE A 71 -10.94 2.55 -5.23
C ILE A 71 -11.59 3.50 -6.25
N LYS A 72 -11.78 4.76 -5.85
CA LYS A 72 -12.19 5.85 -6.75
C LYS A 72 -11.00 6.68 -7.22
N ARG A 73 -10.03 6.91 -6.34
CA ARG A 73 -8.82 7.68 -6.62
C ARG A 73 -7.65 7.16 -5.79
N GLU A 74 -6.49 7.19 -6.41
CA GLU A 74 -5.19 6.91 -5.81
C GLU A 74 -4.30 8.14 -5.97
N ASP A 75 -3.70 8.62 -4.88
CA ASP A 75 -2.70 9.69 -4.91
C ASP A 75 -1.35 9.07 -4.54
N VAL A 76 -0.47 8.94 -5.54
CA VAL A 76 0.83 8.25 -5.42
C VAL A 76 1.96 9.28 -5.29
N ILE A 77 2.75 9.15 -4.24
CA ILE A 77 3.87 10.03 -3.92
C ILE A 77 5.13 9.18 -3.77
N TRP A 78 6.11 9.40 -4.66
CA TRP A 78 7.41 8.74 -4.57
C TRP A 78 8.35 9.56 -3.68
N GLU A 79 9.00 8.87 -2.74
CA GLU A 79 9.92 9.42 -1.76
C GLU A 79 11.29 8.70 -1.88
N ASN A 80 12.33 9.29 -1.29
CA ASN A 80 13.62 8.62 -1.17
C ASN A 80 13.49 7.40 -0.24
N TYR A 81 14.14 6.30 -0.61
CA TYR A 81 14.23 5.10 0.23
C TYR A 81 14.87 5.44 1.58
N LYS A 82 14.23 5.02 2.69
CA LYS A 82 14.73 5.29 4.04
C LYS A 82 15.22 4.06 4.78
N GLN A 83 14.94 2.86 4.28
CA GLN A 83 15.28 1.60 4.96
C GLN A 83 14.69 1.54 6.37
N GLU A 84 13.41 1.88 6.49
CA GLU A 84 12.72 2.03 7.78
C GLU A 84 12.03 0.73 8.22
N PHE A 85 11.82 -0.22 7.29
CA PHE A 85 10.99 -1.39 7.51
C PHE A 85 11.70 -2.68 7.05
N ASP A 86 11.51 -3.75 7.82
CA ASP A 86 11.96 -5.12 7.55
C ASP A 86 10.78 -6.09 7.30
N ASP A 87 9.55 -5.64 7.51
CA ASP A 87 8.31 -6.37 7.21
C ASP A 87 7.22 -5.42 6.65
N PHE A 88 6.06 -5.96 6.29
CA PHE A 88 4.86 -5.22 5.93
C PHE A 88 3.70 -5.51 6.88
N GLU A 89 3.21 -4.49 7.58
CA GLU A 89 2.24 -4.66 8.68
C GLU A 89 0.97 -3.79 8.57
N ILE A 90 -0.11 -4.23 9.20
CA ILE A 90 -1.30 -3.40 9.42
C ILE A 90 -1.12 -2.51 10.66
N ARG A 91 -1.25 -1.19 10.49
CA ARG A 91 -1.25 -0.22 11.59
C ARG A 91 -2.65 0.25 11.98
N PHE A 92 -2.83 0.55 13.27
CA PHE A 92 -4.11 0.95 13.87
C PHE A 92 -4.14 2.40 14.37
N TYR A 93 -3.01 3.10 14.41
CA TYR A 93 -2.85 4.50 14.84
C TYR A 93 -1.77 5.19 13.99
#